data_AF-A0A1E1X6A7-F1
#
_entry.id   AF-A0A1E1X6A7-F1
#
_cell.length_a   1.000
_cell.length_b   1.000
_cell.length_c   1.000
_cell.angle_alpha   90.00
_cell.angle_beta   90.00
_cell.angle_gamma   90.00
#
_symmetry.space_group_name_H-M   'P 1'
#
loop_
_entity.id
_entity.type
_entity.pdbx_description
1 polymer ?
#
loop_
_entity_poly.entity_id
_entity_poly.type
_entity_poly.pdbx_seq_one_letter_code
_entity_poly.pdbx_strand_id
1 'polypeptide(L)'
;MEENHENNEDDAMCDGSSDSESDKDIDAKEEKQIEELQEKVTANPYHYDSHIALITYLRNTGILDKLREAREAMAKIFPLTPELWLEWIKDEGRLCESDEDKEKVMSLFERAVQDYLSVALWLEYAQFSIGLMNAKQGLDRVRRVFERAVTAAGLHVSQGSLLWEAYREFEVCLLAAVQSGASEDSSQEQREQYVDQRNRVYNLFKRQLSVPLFGMEKTYQELKEWSEAPIELAVEQQYKKAKLKLDKVQEYETALLCEDKGVP
;
A
#
# COMPACT_ATOMS: atom_id res chain seq x y z
N MET A 1 24.23 26.82 -76.69
CA MET A 1 23.59 25.51 -76.45
C MET A 1 23.74 25.25 -74.96
N GLU A 2 23.13 26.06 -74.08
CA GLU A 2 21.67 26.22 -73.87
C GLU A 2 20.97 24.88 -73.67
N GLU A 3 20.58 24.63 -72.41
CA GLU A 3 19.31 24.09 -71.87
C GLU A 3 19.58 23.43 -70.50
N ASN A 4 19.29 24.10 -69.38
CA ASN A 4 17.99 24.23 -68.69
C ASN A 4 17.56 22.97 -67.92
N HIS A 5 17.71 22.97 -66.59
CA HIS A 5 16.56 22.94 -65.67
C HIS A 5 17.01 23.14 -64.21
N GLU A 6 17.09 24.38 -63.75
CA GLU A 6 16.85 24.74 -62.35
C GLU A 6 15.54 25.52 -62.35
N ASN A 7 14.52 25.00 -61.66
CA ASN A 7 13.29 25.73 -61.43
C ASN A 7 12.75 25.42 -60.03
N ASN A 8 12.60 26.51 -59.29
CA ASN A 8 11.59 26.81 -58.27
C ASN A 8 11.85 26.31 -56.84
N GLU A 9 12.68 27.09 -56.17
CA GLU A 9 12.38 27.57 -54.82
C GLU A 9 11.13 28.47 -54.84
N ASP A 10 10.50 28.56 -53.67
CA ASP A 10 9.49 29.55 -53.24
C ASP A 10 8.03 29.30 -53.65
N ASP A 11 7.37 28.41 -52.90
CA ASP A 11 5.99 28.71 -52.47
C ASP A 11 5.57 27.92 -51.21
N ALA A 12 4.74 28.59 -50.40
CA ALA A 12 4.02 28.12 -49.21
C ALA A 12 4.71 28.27 -47.83
N MET A 13 4.91 29.54 -47.41
CA MET A 13 4.75 29.91 -46.00
C MET A 13 3.25 29.85 -45.65
N CYS A 14 2.78 28.70 -45.15
CA CYS A 14 1.46 28.57 -44.55
C CYS A 14 1.61 28.63 -43.03
N ASP A 15 1.49 29.85 -42.49
CA ASP A 15 1.26 30.12 -41.06
C ASP A 15 -0.15 29.62 -40.71
N GLY A 16 -0.21 28.37 -40.25
CA GLY A 16 -1.41 27.73 -39.73
C GLY A 16 -1.51 27.86 -38.21
N SER A 17 -1.51 29.10 -37.69
CA SER A 17 -1.95 29.35 -36.32
C SER A 17 -3.49 29.35 -36.27
N SER A 18 -4.07 28.16 -36.13
CA SER A 18 -5.52 28.02 -35.92
C SER A 18 -5.85 26.68 -35.26
N ASP A 19 -5.56 26.55 -33.96
CA ASP A 19 -6.17 25.51 -33.12
C ASP A 19 -6.10 25.87 -31.62
N SER A 20 -6.75 26.98 -31.21
CA SER A 20 -6.73 27.44 -29.80
C SER A 20 -8.09 27.92 -29.27
N GLU A 21 -9.15 27.86 -30.08
CA GLU A 21 -10.50 28.25 -29.65
C GLU A 21 -11.31 27.05 -29.11
N SER A 22 -10.95 25.81 -29.46
CA SER A 22 -11.59 24.61 -28.91
C SER A 22 -11.24 24.34 -27.45
N ASP A 23 -9.99 24.62 -27.05
CA ASP A 23 -9.49 24.28 -25.71
C ASP A 23 -10.08 25.19 -24.64
N LYS A 24 -10.23 26.50 -24.93
CA LYS A 24 -10.83 27.47 -23.99
C LYS A 24 -12.30 27.16 -23.67
N ASP A 25 -13.04 26.63 -24.63
CA ASP A 25 -14.44 26.24 -24.47
C ASP A 25 -14.61 24.95 -23.66
N ILE A 26 -13.58 24.10 -23.61
CA ILE A 26 -13.55 22.89 -22.79
C ILE A 26 -13.24 23.28 -21.34
N ASP A 27 -12.20 24.09 -21.14
CA ASP A 27 -11.80 24.58 -19.81
C ASP A 27 -12.95 25.31 -19.10
N ALA A 28 -13.67 26.18 -19.80
CA ALA A 28 -14.81 26.91 -19.22
C ALA A 28 -15.98 26.02 -18.82
N LYS A 29 -16.20 24.88 -19.51
CA LYS A 29 -17.24 23.91 -19.15
C LYS A 29 -16.83 23.09 -17.94
N GLU A 30 -15.56 22.70 -17.87
CA GLU A 30 -15.02 21.98 -16.72
C GLU A 30 -15.05 22.82 -15.45
N GLU A 31 -14.66 24.10 -15.54
CA GLU A 31 -14.73 25.03 -14.41
C GLU A 31 -16.16 25.19 -13.88
N LYS A 32 -17.13 25.39 -14.78
CA LYS A 32 -18.54 25.52 -14.39
C LYS A 32 -19.07 24.25 -13.70
N GLN A 33 -18.71 23.07 -14.21
CA GLN A 33 -19.13 21.80 -13.62
C GLN A 33 -18.53 21.61 -12.21
N ILE A 34 -17.30 22.06 -11.97
CA ILE A 34 -16.66 22.03 -10.66
C ILE A 34 -17.39 22.95 -9.68
N GLU A 35 -17.71 24.17 -10.09
CA GLU A 35 -18.46 25.13 -9.26
C GLU A 35 -19.81 24.56 -8.84
N GLU A 36 -20.58 23.98 -9.77
CA GLU A 36 -21.87 23.36 -9.46
C GLU A 36 -21.74 22.19 -8.45
N LEU A 37 -20.68 21.39 -8.56
CA LEU A 37 -20.42 20.28 -7.61
C LEU A 37 -19.94 20.80 -6.25
N GLN A 38 -19.12 21.85 -6.22
CA GLN A 38 -18.70 22.51 -4.98
C GLN A 38 -19.88 23.19 -4.27
N GLU A 39 -20.81 23.82 -5.00
CA GLU A 39 -22.03 24.37 -4.45
C GLU A 39 -22.90 23.29 -3.78
N LYS A 40 -23.00 22.11 -4.39
CA LYS A 40 -23.73 20.97 -3.77
C LYS A 40 -23.09 20.52 -2.47
N VAL A 41 -21.76 20.45 -2.42
CA VAL A 41 -21.01 20.09 -1.21
C VAL A 41 -21.14 21.17 -0.13
N THR A 42 -21.09 22.45 -0.49
CA THR A 42 -21.21 23.55 0.48
C THR A 42 -22.65 23.73 0.98
N ALA A 43 -23.66 23.49 0.14
CA ALA A 43 -25.06 23.50 0.53
C ALA A 43 -25.41 22.36 1.49
N ASN A 44 -24.79 21.18 1.32
CA ASN A 44 -24.96 20.05 2.22
C ASN A 44 -23.63 19.32 2.51
N PRO A 45 -22.83 19.82 3.48
CA PRO A 45 -21.51 19.27 3.80
C PRO A 45 -21.52 17.83 4.30
N TYR A 46 -22.66 17.36 4.83
CA TYR A 46 -22.82 16.02 5.38
C TYR A 46 -23.36 15.01 4.36
N HIS A 47 -23.49 15.38 3.08
CA HIS A 47 -23.91 14.48 2.03
C HIS A 47 -22.71 13.75 1.40
N TYR A 48 -22.52 12.48 1.77
CA TYR A 48 -21.38 11.66 1.34
C TYR A 48 -21.22 11.59 -0.19
N ASP A 49 -22.30 11.26 -0.92
CA ASP A 49 -22.23 11.06 -2.38
C ASP A 49 -21.85 12.34 -3.14
N SER A 50 -22.15 13.51 -2.59
CA SER A 50 -21.74 14.79 -3.20
C SER A 50 -20.22 14.97 -3.17
N HIS A 51 -19.57 14.57 -2.08
CA HIS A 51 -18.11 14.60 -1.99
C HIS A 51 -17.48 13.60 -2.96
N ILE A 52 -18.02 12.38 -3.03
CA ILE A 52 -17.54 11.34 -3.97
C ILE A 52 -17.66 11.79 -5.41
N ALA A 53 -18.80 12.37 -5.80
CA ALA A 53 -19.01 12.88 -7.16
C ALA A 53 -18.01 14.00 -7.52
N LEU A 54 -17.75 14.93 -6.59
CA LEU A 54 -16.76 15.99 -6.78
C LEU A 54 -15.34 15.43 -6.92
N ILE A 55 -14.92 14.54 -6.01
CA ILE A 55 -13.58 13.94 -6.04
C ILE A 55 -13.37 13.13 -7.32
N THR A 56 -14.37 12.34 -7.73
CA THR A 56 -14.32 11.53 -8.96
C THR A 56 -14.17 12.40 -10.19
N TYR A 57 -14.95 13.50 -10.25
CA TYR A 57 -14.87 14.44 -11.36
C TYR A 57 -13.49 15.11 -11.44
N LEU A 58 -12.99 15.66 -10.33
CA LEU A 58 -11.69 16.32 -10.25
C LEU A 58 -10.52 15.39 -10.60
N ARG A 59 -10.63 14.11 -10.22
CA ARG A 59 -9.64 13.10 -10.57
C ARG A 59 -9.63 12.79 -12.06
N ASN A 60 -10.80 12.74 -12.70
CA ASN A 60 -10.92 12.45 -14.13
C ASN A 60 -10.46 13.63 -15.01
N THR A 61 -10.64 14.87 -14.55
CA THR A 61 -10.16 16.07 -15.27
C THR A 61 -8.70 16.41 -14.96
N GLY A 62 -8.07 15.74 -14.00
CA GLY A 62 -6.65 15.92 -13.69
C GLY A 62 -6.32 17.23 -12.94
N ILE A 63 -7.31 17.87 -12.31
CA ILE A 63 -7.12 19.12 -11.57
C ILE A 63 -6.65 18.78 -10.14
N LEU A 64 -5.35 18.52 -10.01
CA LEU A 64 -4.73 17.93 -8.82
C LEU A 64 -4.88 18.78 -7.55
N ASP A 65 -4.77 20.11 -7.64
CA ASP A 65 -4.82 20.98 -6.47
C ASP A 65 -6.22 21.01 -5.85
N LYS A 66 -7.26 21.20 -6.67
CA LYS A 66 -8.66 21.13 -6.22
C LYS A 66 -9.01 19.72 -5.72
N LEU A 67 -8.45 18.67 -6.32
CA LEU A 67 -8.64 17.28 -5.88
C LEU A 67 -8.12 17.06 -4.46
N ARG A 68 -6.93 17.57 -4.14
CA ARG A 68 -6.36 17.51 -2.79
C ARG A 68 -7.24 18.23 -1.79
N GLU A 69 -7.69 19.44 -2.12
CA GLU A 69 -8.59 20.21 -1.26
C GLU A 69 -9.92 19.48 -0.99
N ALA A 70 -10.52 18.89 -2.02
CA ALA A 70 -11.77 18.14 -1.89
C ALA A 70 -11.59 16.89 -1.01
N ARG A 71 -10.50 16.13 -1.19
CA ARG A 71 -10.16 14.97 -0.36
C ARG A 71 -9.93 15.35 1.11
N GLU A 72 -9.21 16.43 1.36
CA GLU A 72 -9.00 16.96 2.72
C GLU A 72 -10.30 17.46 3.35
N ALA A 73 -11.17 18.12 2.58
CA ALA A 73 -12.47 18.58 3.07
C ALA A 73 -13.35 17.39 3.48
N MET A 74 -13.39 16.33 2.66
CA MET A 74 -14.14 15.11 2.97
C MET A 74 -13.56 14.39 4.20
N ALA A 75 -12.24 14.21 4.28
CA ALA A 75 -11.55 13.52 5.38
C ALA A 75 -11.71 14.22 6.74
N LYS A 76 -12.00 15.52 6.75
CA LYS A 76 -12.30 16.27 7.99
C LYS A 76 -13.69 15.98 8.55
N ILE A 77 -14.62 15.56 7.69
CA ILE A 77 -16.03 15.35 8.05
C ILE A 77 -16.31 13.86 8.26
N PHE A 78 -15.69 13.00 7.44
CA PHE A 78 -15.96 11.57 7.43
C PHE A 78 -14.68 10.74 7.61
N PRO A 79 -14.75 9.62 8.36
CA PRO A 79 -13.77 8.55 8.22
C PRO A 79 -13.88 7.95 6.82
N LEU A 80 -12.78 7.91 6.08
CA LEU A 80 -12.78 7.42 4.69
C LEU A 80 -12.61 5.92 4.65
N THR A 81 -13.21 5.27 3.66
CA THR A 81 -13.04 3.84 3.46
C THR A 81 -11.60 3.51 3.01
N PRO A 82 -11.12 2.28 3.22
CA PRO A 82 -9.78 1.89 2.78
C PRO A 82 -9.54 2.13 1.28
N GLU A 83 -10.56 1.98 0.44
CA GLU A 83 -10.47 2.18 -1.01
C GLU A 83 -10.19 3.64 -1.36
N LEU A 84 -10.87 4.58 -0.69
CA LEU A 84 -10.67 6.02 -0.90
C LEU A 84 -9.28 6.46 -0.43
N TRP A 85 -8.84 5.96 0.73
CA TRP A 85 -7.49 6.21 1.22
C TRP A 85 -6.43 5.67 0.26
N LEU A 86 -6.58 4.42 -0.18
CA LEU A 86 -5.65 3.79 -1.11
C LEU A 86 -5.62 4.50 -2.47
N GLU A 87 -6.77 4.96 -2.98
CA GLU A 87 -6.81 5.75 -4.20
C GLU A 87 -6.02 7.04 -4.06
N TRP A 88 -6.27 7.80 -2.98
CA TRP A 88 -5.57 9.04 -2.71
C TRP A 88 -4.05 8.82 -2.57
N ILE A 89 -3.66 7.86 -1.75
CA ILE A 89 -2.26 7.51 -1.52
C ILE A 89 -1.57 7.09 -2.82
N LYS A 90 -2.24 6.32 -3.68
CA LYS A 90 -1.69 5.89 -4.98
C LYS A 90 -1.49 7.06 -5.93
N ASP A 91 -2.43 8.01 -5.96
CA ASP A 91 -2.31 9.21 -6.79
C ASP A 91 -1.13 10.08 -6.32
N GLU A 92 -1.00 10.35 -5.01
CA GLU A 92 0.13 11.13 -4.46
C GLU A 92 1.47 10.39 -4.60
N GLY A 93 1.47 9.07 -4.44
CA GLY A 93 2.66 8.23 -4.62
C GLY A 93 3.21 8.28 -6.05
N ARG A 94 2.37 8.45 -7.06
CA ARG A 94 2.80 8.61 -8.48
C ARG A 94 3.39 9.99 -8.77
N LEU A 95 2.96 11.01 -8.03
CA LEU A 95 3.43 12.39 -8.15
C LEU A 95 4.67 12.66 -7.29
N CYS A 96 5.14 11.65 -6.56
CA CYS A 96 6.19 11.77 -5.56
C CYS A 96 7.58 11.75 -6.21
N GLU A 97 8.25 12.90 -6.26
CA GLU A 97 9.62 13.01 -6.80
C GLU A 97 10.67 13.26 -5.70
N SER A 98 10.31 14.02 -4.67
CA SER A 98 11.21 14.43 -3.60
C SER A 98 11.07 13.56 -2.34
N ASP A 99 12.07 13.61 -1.45
CA ASP A 99 11.97 12.95 -0.14
C ASP A 99 10.93 13.61 0.78
N GLU A 100 10.65 14.90 0.59
CA GLU A 100 9.57 15.59 1.31
C GLU A 100 8.19 15.06 0.90
N ASP A 101 7.99 14.77 -0.39
CA ASP A 101 6.74 14.20 -0.88
C ASP A 101 6.55 12.77 -0.38
N LYS A 102 7.64 11.99 -0.25
CA LYS A 102 7.58 10.65 0.34
C LYS A 102 7.10 10.71 1.79
N GLU A 103 7.57 11.68 2.57
CA GLU A 103 7.10 11.89 3.95
C GLU A 103 5.64 12.37 4.01
N LYS A 104 5.17 13.17 3.03
CA LYS A 104 3.73 13.49 2.93
C LYS A 104 2.89 12.24 2.69
N VAL A 105 3.31 11.35 1.77
CA VAL A 105 2.62 10.07 1.53
C VAL A 105 2.63 9.19 2.78
N MET A 106 3.74 9.14 3.52
CA MET A 106 3.80 8.46 4.82
C MET A 106 2.77 9.02 5.81
N SER A 107 2.59 10.35 5.85
CA SER A 107 1.60 10.98 6.73
C SER A 107 0.15 10.64 6.35
N LEU A 108 -0.13 10.40 5.05
CA LEU A 108 -1.43 9.92 4.58
C LEU A 108 -1.69 8.49 5.06
N PHE A 109 -0.70 7.60 4.97
CA PHE A 109 -0.82 6.26 5.56
C PHE A 109 -1.10 6.31 7.06
N GLU A 110 -0.40 7.16 7.81
CA GLU A 110 -0.59 7.31 9.26
C GLU A 110 -2.00 7.77 9.64
N ARG A 111 -2.64 8.58 8.79
CA ARG A 111 -4.05 8.98 8.94
C ARG A 111 -4.97 7.84 8.55
N ALA A 112 -4.72 7.23 7.40
CA ALA A 112 -5.58 6.20 6.82
C ALA A 112 -5.77 5.00 7.76
N VAL A 113 -4.71 4.57 8.46
CA VAL A 113 -4.78 3.41 9.38
C VAL A 113 -5.57 3.69 10.66
N GLN A 114 -6.03 4.92 10.88
CA GLN A 114 -6.81 5.30 12.07
C GLN A 114 -8.33 5.19 11.84
N ASP A 115 -8.80 5.29 10.59
CA ASP A 115 -10.24 5.32 10.30
C ASP A 115 -10.89 3.94 10.45
N TYR A 116 -10.34 2.93 9.77
CA TYR A 116 -10.82 1.55 9.81
C TYR A 116 -9.68 0.55 9.79
N LEU A 117 -9.92 -0.63 10.37
CA LEU A 117 -9.00 -1.75 10.28
C LEU A 117 -9.01 -2.32 8.85
N SER A 118 -7.90 -2.18 8.14
CA SER A 118 -7.74 -2.76 6.80
C SER A 118 -6.36 -3.42 6.64
N VAL A 119 -6.36 -4.73 6.36
CA VAL A 119 -5.13 -5.49 6.08
C VAL A 119 -4.47 -4.99 4.81
N ALA A 120 -5.25 -4.71 3.76
CA ALA A 120 -4.74 -4.22 2.48
C ALA A 120 -4.00 -2.88 2.64
N LEU A 121 -4.55 -1.97 3.45
CA LEU A 121 -3.91 -0.69 3.73
C LEU A 121 -2.58 -0.85 4.47
N TRP A 122 -2.51 -1.73 5.47
CA TRP A 122 -1.27 -2.02 6.18
C TRP A 122 -0.21 -2.68 5.29
N LEU A 123 -0.60 -3.55 4.36
CA LEU A 123 0.31 -4.16 3.39
C LEU A 123 0.91 -3.11 2.45
N GLU A 124 0.07 -2.25 1.88
CA GLU A 124 0.53 -1.15 1.01
C GLU A 124 1.43 -0.18 1.79
N TYR A 125 1.11 0.10 3.06
CA TYR A 125 1.94 0.93 3.92
C TYR A 125 3.32 0.31 4.16
N ALA A 126 3.37 -0.99 4.48
CA ALA A 126 4.62 -1.71 4.66
C ALA A 126 5.45 -1.75 3.37
N GLN A 127 4.83 -2.02 2.23
CA GLN A 127 5.49 -2.02 0.92
C GLN A 127 6.07 -0.66 0.57
N PHE A 128 5.30 0.42 0.77
CA PHE A 128 5.81 1.78 0.57
C PHE A 128 7.00 2.07 1.49
N SER A 129 6.93 1.68 2.76
CA SER A 129 8.04 1.83 3.70
C SER A 129 9.29 1.04 3.27
N ILE A 130 9.14 -0.15 2.67
CA ILE A 130 10.27 -0.93 2.13
C ILE A 130 10.96 -0.17 1.00
N GLY A 131 10.20 0.48 0.12
CA GLY A 131 10.75 1.35 -0.92
C GLY A 131 11.61 2.49 -0.38
N LEU A 132 11.40 2.90 0.87
CA LEU A 132 12.15 3.94 1.58
C LEU A 132 13.27 3.39 2.49
N MET A 133 13.55 2.09 2.46
CA MET A 133 14.46 1.45 3.40
C MET A 133 15.91 1.99 3.34
N ASN A 134 16.34 2.49 2.17
CA ASN A 134 17.68 3.05 1.97
C ASN A 134 17.88 4.41 2.65
N ALA A 135 16.81 5.05 3.13
CA ALA A 135 16.90 6.28 3.90
C ALA A 135 17.49 6.03 5.30
N LYS A 136 17.86 7.11 6.00
CA LYS A 136 18.37 7.03 7.37
C LYS A 136 17.35 6.35 8.29
N GLN A 137 17.78 5.29 8.99
CA GLN A 137 16.91 4.47 9.85
C GLN A 137 15.72 3.81 9.09
N GLY A 138 15.83 3.63 7.77
CA GLY A 138 14.76 3.06 6.95
C GLY A 138 14.42 1.61 7.35
N LEU A 139 15.42 0.79 7.69
CA LEU A 139 15.18 -0.58 8.18
C LEU A 139 14.35 -0.60 9.48
N ASP A 140 14.70 0.23 10.46
CA ASP A 140 13.97 0.31 11.72
C ASP A 140 12.54 0.83 11.53
N ARG A 141 12.36 1.75 10.57
CA ARG A 141 11.05 2.26 10.15
C ARG A 141 10.19 1.13 9.58
N VAL A 142 10.71 0.35 8.63
CA VAL A 142 9.99 -0.79 8.04
C VAL A 142 9.55 -1.78 9.11
N ARG A 143 10.47 -2.18 10.00
CA ARG A 143 10.17 -3.07 11.12
C ARG A 143 9.09 -2.51 12.03
N ARG A 144 9.14 -1.21 12.34
CA ARG A 144 8.11 -0.55 13.16
C ARG A 144 6.74 -0.57 12.49
N VAL A 145 6.67 -0.36 11.17
CA VAL A 145 5.40 -0.42 10.42
C VAL A 145 4.85 -1.85 10.47
N PHE A 146 5.66 -2.87 10.21
CA PHE A 146 5.22 -4.26 10.31
C PHE A 146 4.76 -4.66 11.72
N GLU A 147 5.49 -4.28 12.76
CA GLU A 147 5.09 -4.57 14.14
C GLU A 147 3.76 -3.90 14.51
N ARG A 148 3.53 -2.66 14.04
CA ARG A 148 2.24 -1.99 14.20
C ARG A 148 1.13 -2.69 13.42
N ALA A 149 1.40 -3.07 12.17
CA ALA A 149 0.43 -3.78 11.32
C ALA A 149 0.00 -5.11 11.95
N VAL A 150 0.95 -5.90 12.44
CA VAL A 150 0.69 -7.17 13.13
C VAL A 150 -0.04 -6.95 14.45
N THR A 151 0.26 -5.88 15.18
CA THR A 151 -0.46 -5.54 16.42
C THR A 151 -1.91 -5.16 16.14
N ALA A 152 -2.17 -4.41 15.07
CA ALA A 152 -3.51 -3.96 14.70
C ALA A 152 -4.35 -5.06 14.04
N ALA A 153 -3.80 -5.75 13.04
CA ALA A 153 -4.51 -6.65 12.13
C ALA A 153 -3.97 -8.09 12.11
N GLY A 154 -2.93 -8.41 12.88
CA GLY A 154 -2.32 -9.75 12.88
C GLY A 154 -3.20 -10.86 13.46
N LEU A 155 -4.31 -10.52 14.14
CA LEU A 155 -5.31 -11.47 14.64
C LEU A 155 -6.48 -11.69 13.68
N HIS A 156 -6.50 -11.01 12.53
CA HIS A 156 -7.55 -11.15 11.53
C HIS A 156 -7.54 -12.57 10.96
N VAL A 157 -8.58 -13.38 11.20
CA VAL A 157 -8.54 -14.83 10.95
C VAL A 157 -8.28 -15.17 9.48
N SER A 158 -8.98 -14.49 8.57
CA SER A 158 -8.89 -14.76 7.13
C SER A 158 -7.74 -14.05 6.39
N GLN A 159 -7.41 -12.82 6.78
CA GLN A 159 -6.44 -11.97 6.06
C GLN A 159 -5.15 -11.71 6.83
N GLY A 160 -5.12 -11.93 8.15
CA GLY A 160 -3.96 -11.60 9.00
C GLY A 160 -2.71 -12.38 8.62
N SER A 161 -2.86 -13.59 8.07
CA SER A 161 -1.76 -14.40 7.54
C SER A 161 -0.93 -13.65 6.49
N LEU A 162 -1.57 -12.80 5.67
CA LEU A 162 -0.89 -12.00 4.64
C LEU A 162 0.11 -11.02 5.25
N LEU A 163 -0.22 -10.38 6.38
CA LEU A 163 0.70 -9.47 7.08
C LEU A 163 1.88 -10.22 7.67
N TRP A 164 1.62 -11.36 8.29
CA TRP A 164 2.68 -12.20 8.84
C TRP A 164 3.60 -12.72 7.74
N GLU A 165 3.04 -13.15 6.60
CA GLU A 165 3.80 -13.64 5.44
C GLU A 165 4.69 -12.55 4.87
N ALA A 166 4.12 -11.38 4.56
CA ALA A 166 4.90 -10.24 4.08
C ALA A 166 6.03 -9.86 5.06
N TYR A 167 5.77 -9.88 6.38
CA TYR A 167 6.79 -9.57 7.37
C TYR A 167 7.88 -10.66 7.44
N ARG A 168 7.50 -11.94 7.41
CA ARG A 168 8.46 -13.06 7.38
C ARG A 168 9.33 -13.01 6.14
N GLU A 169 8.73 -12.83 4.96
CA GLU A 169 9.45 -12.72 3.69
C GLU A 169 10.46 -11.57 3.71
N PHE A 170 10.07 -10.41 4.24
CA PHE A 170 10.97 -9.28 4.41
C PHE A 170 12.20 -9.64 5.27
N GLU A 171 12.00 -10.24 6.45
CA GLU A 171 13.11 -10.60 7.34
C GLU A 171 13.95 -11.78 6.80
N VAL A 172 13.36 -12.69 6.01
CA VAL A 172 14.06 -13.77 5.30
C VAL A 172 14.96 -13.21 4.20
N CYS A 173 14.48 -12.22 3.43
CA CYS A 173 15.29 -11.52 2.43
C CYS A 173 16.49 -10.83 3.09
N LEU A 174 16.30 -10.19 4.25
CA LEU A 174 17.39 -9.61 5.03
C LEU A 174 18.38 -10.67 5.54
N LEU A 175 17.88 -11.83 5.99
CA LEU A 175 18.74 -12.95 6.41
C LEU A 175 19.62 -13.44 5.26
N ALA A 176 19.05 -13.59 4.06
CA ALA A 176 19.79 -13.98 2.86
C ALA A 176 20.85 -12.94 2.47
N ALA A 177 20.56 -11.65 2.64
CA ALA A 177 21.52 -10.58 2.39
C ALA A 177 22.70 -10.62 3.38
N VAL A 178 22.42 -10.84 4.68
CA VAL A 178 23.46 -10.99 5.71
C VAL A 178 24.32 -12.24 5.47
N GLN A 179 23.69 -13.37 5.11
CA GLN A 179 24.40 -14.60 4.79
C GLN A 179 25.32 -14.45 3.57
N SER A 180 24.86 -13.77 2.52
CA SER A 180 25.66 -13.56 1.30
C SER A 180 26.86 -12.63 1.54
N GLY A 181 26.78 -11.75 2.55
CA GLY A 181 27.89 -10.88 2.97
C GLY A 181 28.91 -11.56 3.90
N ALA A 182 28.62 -12.76 4.41
CA ALA A 182 29.48 -13.48 5.34
C ALA A 182 30.34 -14.53 4.59
N SER A 183 31.64 -14.28 4.49
CA SER A 183 32.62 -15.27 4.00
C SER A 183 33.11 -16.19 5.14
N GLU A 184 33.92 -17.20 4.81
CA GLU A 184 34.53 -18.12 5.80
C GLU A 184 35.39 -17.36 6.86
N ASP A 185 35.87 -16.16 6.53
CA ASP A 185 36.60 -15.23 7.41
C ASP A 185 35.69 -14.18 8.09
N SER A 186 34.38 -14.45 8.17
CA SER A 186 33.40 -13.52 8.78
C SER A 186 33.76 -13.17 10.22
N SER A 187 33.70 -11.86 10.52
CA SER A 187 33.98 -11.32 11.86
C SER A 187 32.97 -11.85 12.89
N GLN A 188 33.36 -11.84 14.18
CA GLN A 188 32.46 -12.22 15.26
C GLN A 188 31.13 -11.43 15.21
N GLU A 189 31.21 -10.14 14.89
CA GLU A 189 30.06 -9.25 14.75
C GLU A 189 29.10 -9.68 13.62
N GLN A 190 29.63 -10.10 12.47
CA GLN A 190 28.81 -10.62 11.36
C GLN A 190 28.09 -11.92 11.72
N ARG A 191 28.75 -12.79 12.49
CA ARG A 191 28.12 -14.03 12.99
C ARG A 191 27.01 -13.73 13.98
N GLU A 192 27.21 -12.78 14.88
CA GLU A 192 26.19 -12.32 15.83
C GLU A 192 24.98 -11.71 15.08
N GLN A 193 25.22 -10.86 14.08
CA GLN A 193 24.17 -10.30 13.23
C GLN A 193 23.36 -11.37 12.49
N TYR A 194 24.04 -12.39 11.93
CA TYR A 194 23.36 -13.52 11.29
C TYR A 194 22.46 -14.29 12.27
N VAL A 195 22.99 -14.59 13.47
CA VAL A 195 22.23 -15.30 14.51
C VAL A 195 21.04 -14.47 14.97
N ASP A 196 21.20 -13.18 15.20
CA ASP A 196 20.11 -12.27 15.58
C ASP A 196 19.03 -12.20 14.50
N GLN A 197 19.44 -12.09 13.24
CA GLN A 197 18.51 -12.05 12.11
C GLN A 197 17.75 -13.37 11.95
N ARG A 198 18.43 -14.51 12.10
CA ARG A 198 17.80 -15.83 12.09
C ARG A 198 16.81 -15.99 13.25
N ASN A 199 17.17 -15.52 14.44
CA ASN A 199 16.28 -15.53 15.60
C ASN A 199 15.03 -14.66 15.39
N ARG A 200 15.14 -13.52 14.70
CA ARG A 200 13.99 -12.69 14.34
C ARG A 200 12.99 -13.46 13.47
N VAL A 201 13.46 -14.11 12.40
CA VAL A 201 12.60 -14.92 11.52
C VAL A 201 11.91 -16.04 12.32
N TYR A 202 12.67 -16.77 13.15
CA TYR A 202 12.09 -17.83 13.98
C TYR A 202 11.04 -17.30 14.97
N ASN A 203 11.29 -16.15 15.59
CA ASN A 203 10.35 -15.51 16.50
C ASN A 203 9.05 -15.07 15.80
N LEU A 204 9.11 -14.67 14.52
CA LEU A 204 7.91 -14.37 13.75
C LEU A 204 7.06 -15.62 13.50
N PHE A 205 7.67 -16.75 13.11
CA PHE A 205 6.95 -18.02 13.00
C PHE A 205 6.29 -18.41 14.32
N LYS A 206 7.03 -18.35 15.43
CA LYS A 206 6.51 -18.66 16.77
C LYS A 206 5.31 -17.79 17.13
N ARG A 207 5.39 -16.48 16.89
CA ARG A 207 4.29 -15.55 17.17
C ARG A 207 3.07 -15.83 16.29
N GLN A 208 3.26 -15.98 14.98
CA GLN A 208 2.16 -16.26 14.06
C GLN A 208 1.45 -17.58 14.39
N LEU A 209 2.21 -18.66 14.66
CA LEU A 209 1.64 -19.98 14.99
C LEU A 209 0.88 -20.00 16.32
N SER A 210 1.03 -18.96 17.15
CA SER A 210 0.22 -18.78 18.36
C SER A 210 -1.15 -18.13 18.10
N VAL A 211 -1.40 -17.68 16.86
CA VAL A 211 -2.64 -17.01 16.43
C VAL A 211 -3.49 -17.96 15.58
N PRO A 212 -4.82 -18.05 15.81
CA PRO A 212 -5.71 -18.87 15.00
C PRO A 212 -5.99 -18.19 13.64
N LEU A 213 -5.14 -18.45 12.65
CA LEU A 213 -5.27 -17.91 11.29
C LEU A 213 -5.57 -19.02 10.28
N PHE A 214 -6.29 -18.69 9.21
CA PHE A 214 -6.44 -19.62 8.10
C PHE A 214 -5.09 -19.98 7.48
N GLY A 215 -4.93 -21.27 7.16
CA GLY A 215 -3.70 -21.80 6.59
C GLY A 215 -2.55 -21.99 7.59
N MET A 216 -2.78 -21.90 8.90
CA MET A 216 -1.72 -22.04 9.92
C MET A 216 -0.99 -23.40 9.86
N GLU A 217 -1.62 -24.45 9.32
CA GLU A 217 -0.97 -25.74 9.04
C GLU A 217 0.18 -25.62 8.05
N LYS A 218 -0.01 -24.82 6.99
CA LYS A 218 1.01 -24.56 5.97
C LYS A 218 2.17 -23.82 6.60
N THR A 219 1.90 -22.78 7.38
CA THR A 219 2.93 -22.05 8.14
C THR A 219 3.71 -22.97 9.08
N TYR A 220 3.04 -23.95 9.71
CA TYR A 220 3.72 -24.91 10.60
C TYR A 220 4.61 -25.89 9.82
N GLN A 221 4.21 -26.29 8.61
CA GLN A 221 5.05 -27.07 7.70
C GLN A 221 6.26 -26.26 7.22
N GLU A 222 6.05 -25.01 6.81
CA GLU A 222 7.13 -24.09 6.45
C GLU A 222 8.15 -23.94 7.59
N LEU A 223 7.71 -23.80 8.84
CA LEU A 223 8.61 -23.75 10.00
C LEU A 223 9.42 -25.04 10.15
N LYS A 224 8.82 -26.23 9.92
CA LYS A 224 9.52 -27.51 10.00
C LYS A 224 10.59 -27.66 8.93
N GLU A 225 10.33 -27.16 7.73
CA GLU A 225 11.27 -27.19 6.62
C GLU A 225 12.39 -26.16 6.80
N TRP A 226 12.05 -24.99 7.34
CA TRP A 226 13.01 -23.91 7.59
C TRP A 226 13.91 -24.17 8.80
N SER A 227 13.40 -24.85 9.84
CA SER A 227 14.16 -25.11 11.06
C SER A 227 15.04 -26.36 10.93
N GLU A 228 16.36 -26.16 10.92
CA GLU A 228 17.33 -27.26 11.02
C GLU A 228 17.31 -27.96 12.39
N ALA A 229 16.78 -27.29 13.42
CA ALA A 229 16.71 -27.79 14.79
C ALA A 229 15.30 -28.28 15.13
N PRO A 230 15.15 -29.17 16.12
CA PRO A 230 13.82 -29.55 16.61
C PRO A 230 13.05 -28.33 17.11
N ILE A 231 11.78 -28.22 16.70
CA ILE A 231 10.88 -27.16 17.16
C ILE A 231 10.66 -27.30 18.67
N GLU A 232 10.76 -26.17 19.39
CA GLU A 232 10.48 -26.13 20.83
C GLU A 232 9.09 -26.69 21.16
N LEU A 233 9.01 -27.56 22.18
CA LEU A 233 7.73 -28.11 22.65
C LEU A 233 6.69 -27.04 23.00
N ALA A 234 7.15 -25.88 23.50
CA ALA A 234 6.28 -24.75 23.82
C ALA A 234 5.57 -24.19 22.57
N VAL A 235 6.28 -24.11 21.43
CA VAL A 235 5.72 -23.65 20.14
C VAL A 235 4.69 -24.65 19.63
N GLU A 236 4.97 -25.95 19.73
CA GLU A 236 4.02 -26.99 19.33
C GLU A 236 2.74 -26.96 20.18
N GLN A 237 2.86 -26.73 21.49
CA GLN A 237 1.71 -26.58 22.38
C GLN A 237 0.88 -25.32 22.03
N GLN A 238 1.53 -24.19 21.74
CA GLN A 238 0.86 -22.96 21.31
C GLN A 238 0.13 -23.16 19.98
N TYR A 239 0.77 -23.80 19.01
CA TYR A 239 0.18 -24.16 17.73
C TYR A 239 -1.08 -25.03 17.89
N LYS A 240 -1.01 -26.11 18.69
CA LYS A 240 -2.16 -26.96 18.97
C LYS A 240 -3.32 -26.18 19.61
N LYS A 241 -3.00 -25.27 20.55
CA LYS A 241 -4.01 -24.42 21.20
C LYS A 241 -4.65 -23.42 20.23
N ALA A 242 -3.85 -22.81 19.35
CA ALA A 242 -4.34 -21.89 18.33
C ALA A 242 -5.22 -22.62 17.30
N LYS A 243 -4.81 -23.81 16.86
CA LYS A 243 -5.59 -24.66 15.96
C LYS A 243 -6.96 -25.03 16.54
N LEU A 244 -7.00 -25.46 17.80
CA LEU A 244 -8.28 -25.75 18.48
C LEU A 244 -9.20 -24.52 18.61
N LYS A 245 -8.64 -23.30 18.63
CA LYS A 245 -9.45 -22.08 18.56
C LYS A 245 -9.94 -21.82 17.15
N LEU A 246 -9.07 -22.01 16.15
CA LEU A 246 -9.41 -21.85 14.74
C LEU A 246 -10.59 -22.74 14.37
N ASP A 247 -10.54 -24.03 14.75
CA ASP A 247 -11.61 -25.00 14.47
C ASP A 247 -12.99 -24.52 14.99
N LYS A 248 -13.02 -23.73 16.06
CA LYS A 248 -14.27 -23.17 16.63
C LYS A 248 -14.78 -21.93 15.92
N VAL A 249 -13.90 -21.12 15.34
CA VAL A 249 -14.27 -19.85 14.69
C VAL A 249 -14.39 -19.98 13.17
N GLN A 250 -13.79 -21.02 12.59
CA GLN A 250 -13.69 -21.23 11.15
C GLN A 250 -15.05 -21.30 10.46
N GLU A 251 -16.06 -21.90 11.09
CA GLU A 251 -17.41 -21.98 10.51
C GLU A 251 -18.03 -20.59 10.30
N TYR A 252 -17.89 -19.69 11.28
CA TYR A 252 -18.42 -18.34 11.22
C TYR A 252 -17.68 -17.49 10.19
N GLU A 253 -16.35 -17.57 10.18
CA GLU A 253 -15.49 -16.85 9.23
C GLU A 253 -15.72 -17.32 7.79
N THR A 254 -15.90 -18.63 7.57
CA THR A 254 -16.20 -19.17 6.24
C THR A 254 -17.57 -18.69 5.75
N ALA A 255 -18.56 -18.62 6.63
CA ALA A 255 -19.89 -18.11 6.28
C ALA A 255 -19.83 -16.63 5.85
N LEU A 256 -19.12 -15.78 6.59
CA LEU A 256 -18.95 -14.36 6.25
C LEU A 256 -18.27 -14.18 4.89
N LEU A 257 -17.21 -14.95 4.60
CA LEU A 257 -16.51 -14.87 3.32
C LEU A 257 -17.34 -15.37 2.12
N CYS A 258 -18.32 -16.25 2.37
CA CYS A 258 -19.26 -16.70 1.34
C CYS A 258 -20.35 -15.67 1.06
N GLU A 259 -20.81 -14.94 2.07
CA GLU A 259 -21.80 -13.87 1.94
C GLU A 259 -21.21 -12.61 1.27
N ASP A 260 -19.94 -12.28 1.53
CA ASP A 260 -19.23 -11.16 0.87
C ASP A 260 -19.10 -11.32 -0.65
N LYS A 261 -19.28 -12.52 -1.21
CA LYS A 261 -19.36 -12.74 -2.67
C LYS A 261 -20.74 -12.44 -3.25
N GLY A 262 -21.67 -11.96 -2.42
CA GLY A 262 -23.09 -11.80 -2.72
C GLY A 262 -23.62 -10.38 -2.59
N VAL A 263 -22.84 -9.35 -2.89
CA VAL A 263 -23.36 -7.99 -3.11
C VAL A 263 -22.90 -7.49 -4.48
N PRO A 264 -23.84 -7.23 -5.43
CA PRO A 264 -23.52 -6.65 -6.74
C PRO A 264 -23.08 -5.18 -6.66
#